data_AF-A0A2T6M6F7-F1
#
_entry.id   AF-A0A2T6M6F7-F1
#
_cell.length_a   1.000
_cell.length_b   1.000
_cell.length_c   1.000
_cell.angle_alpha   90.00
_cell.angle_beta   90.00
_cell.angle_gamma   90.00
#
_symmetry.space_group_name_H-M   'P 1'
#
loop_
_entity.id
_entity.type
_entity.pdbx_description
1 polymer ?
#
loop_
_entity_poly.entity_id
_entity_poly.type
_entity_poly.pdbx_seq_one_letter_code
_entity_poly.pdbx_strand_id
1 'polypeptide(L)' 'MTGAASLAEHYRAHREAFELALQMGCTPREAARHLRDQARARRRLCGTAAPVALAENLDPIEQRPAEFSQWDARWMMRD' A
#
# COMPACT_ATOMS: atom_id res chain seq x y z
N MET A 1 3.49 -13.75 14.87
CA MET A 1 4.03 -12.84 15.91
C MET A 1 4.31 -11.52 15.22
N THR A 2 3.53 -10.47 15.52
CA THR A 2 3.71 -9.14 14.92
C THR A 2 5.08 -8.61 15.31
N GLY A 3 5.91 -8.31 14.30
CA GLY A 3 7.32 -7.93 14.44
C GLY A 3 7.50 -6.87 15.51
N ALA A 4 8.57 -7.00 16.29
CA ALA A 4 8.91 -6.07 17.35
C ALA A 4 8.93 -4.64 16.78
N ALA A 5 7.88 -3.87 17.08
CA ALA A 5 7.89 -2.44 16.89
C ALA A 5 9.09 -1.91 17.66
N SER A 6 9.97 -1.17 17.00
CA SER A 6 11.17 -0.66 17.67
C SER A 6 10.78 0.08 18.96
N LEU A 7 11.65 0.12 19.97
CA LEU A 7 11.36 0.84 21.22
C LEU A 7 10.95 2.31 20.95
N ALA A 8 11.49 2.90 19.89
CA ALA A 8 11.10 4.21 19.40
C ALA A 8 9.63 4.28 18.92
N GLU A 9 9.16 3.29 18.17
CA GLU A 9 7.75 3.21 17.73
C GLU A 9 6.80 3.03 18.92
N HIS A 10 7.20 2.25 19.92
CA HIS A 10 6.44 2.12 21.16
C HIS A 10 6.27 3.48 21.86
N TYR A 11 7.34 4.24 22.04
CA TYR A 11 7.25 5.57 22.67
C TYR A 11 6.47 6.58 21.83
N ARG A 12 6.58 6.55 20.49
CA ARG A 12 5.78 7.41 19.61
C ARG A 12 4.28 7.13 19.76
N ALA A 13 3.87 5.87 19.73
CA ALA A 13 2.47 5.48 19.91
C ALA A 13 1.92 5.90 21.30
N HIS A 14 2.74 5.78 22.35
CA HIS A 14 2.36 6.24 23.69
C HIS A 14 2.22 7.76 23.77
N ARG A 15 3.11 8.51 23.13
CA ARG A 15 3.03 9.97 23.06
C ARG A 15 1.76 10.43 22.36
N GLU A 16 1.45 9.87 21.19
CA GLU A 16 0.23 10.17 20.44
C GLU A 16 -1.04 9.89 21.27
N ALA A 17 -1.08 8.76 21.98
CA ALA A 17 -2.20 8.43 22.86
C ALA A 17 -2.34 9.42 24.04
N PHE A 18 -1.23 9.89 24.59
CA PHE A 18 -1.24 10.87 25.68
C PHE A 18 -1.71 12.25 25.22
N GLU A 19 -1.24 12.72 24.06
CA GLU A 19 -1.67 13.98 23.46
C GLU A 19 -3.18 13.96 23.16
N LEU A 20 -3.68 12.85 22.61
CA LEU A 20 -5.11 12.67 22.36
C LEU A 20 -5.93 12.62 23.67
N ALA A 21 -5.39 12.02 24.72
CA ALA A 21 -6.05 11.98 26.03
C ALA A 21 -6.23 13.38 26.63
N LEU A 22 -5.22 14.25 26.49
CA LEU A 22 -5.31 15.65 26.92
C LEU A 22 -6.40 16.42 26.17
N GLN A 23 -6.50 16.20 24.86
CA GLN A 23 -7.51 16.87 24.02
C GLN A 23 -8.94 16.42 24.36
N MET A 24 -9.13 15.14 24.66
CA MET A 24 -10.45 14.57 24.95
C MET A 24 -10.83 14.62 26.44
N GLY A 25 -9.89 14.98 27.33
CA GLY A 25 -10.09 14.94 28.77
C GLY A 25 -10.32 13.52 29.32
N CYS A 26 -9.69 12.51 28.72
CA CYS A 26 -9.86 11.10 29.10
C CYS A 26 -8.54 10.45 29.55
N THR A 27 -8.57 9.17 29.89
CA THR A 27 -7.34 8.45 30.26
C THR A 27 -6.52 8.05 29.03
N PRO A 28 -5.19 7.98 29.12
CA PRO A 28 -4.34 7.52 28.00
C PRO A 28 -4.71 6.14 27.46
N ARG A 29 -5.19 5.26 28.34
CA ARG A 29 -5.65 3.92 27.96
C ARG A 29 -6.90 3.96 27.08
N GLU A 30 -7.83 4.87 27.36
CA GLU A 30 -9.04 5.07 26.55
C GLU A 30 -8.68 5.72 25.21
N ALA A 31 -7.82 6.72 25.19
CA ALA A 31 -7.33 7.34 23.97
C ALA A 31 -6.64 6.32 23.05
N ALA A 32 -5.79 5.45 23.60
CA ALA A 32 -5.17 4.35 22.85
C ALA A 32 -6.20 3.37 22.28
N ARG A 33 -7.31 3.11 22.98
CA ARG A 33 -8.42 2.29 22.47
C ARG A 33 -9.10 2.99 21.28
N HIS A 34 -9.38 4.28 21.38
CA HIS A 34 -9.93 5.07 20.27
C HIS A 34 -9.05 5.04 19.02
N LEU A 35 -7.73 5.21 19.17
CA LEU A 35 -6.79 5.12 18.05
C LEU A 35 -6.82 3.74 17.37
N ARG A 36 -6.90 2.66 18.16
CA ARG A 36 -7.02 1.29 17.62
C ARG A 36 -8.34 1.08 16.89
N ASP A 37 -9.44 1.61 17.43
CA ASP A 37 -10.76 1.48 16.82
C ASP A 37 -10.84 2.28 15.51
N GLN A 38 -10.25 3.47 15.46
CA GLN A 38 -10.10 4.25 14.22
C GLN A 38 -9.24 3.52 13.19
N ALA A 39 -8.10 2.95 13.59
CA ALA A 39 -7.25 2.17 12.69
C ALA A 39 -7.99 0.94 12.13
N ARG A 40 -8.80 0.26 12.97
CA ARG A 40 -9.65 -0.86 12.53
C ARG A 40 -10.76 -0.39 11.61
N ALA A 41 -11.43 0.71 11.92
CA ALA A 41 -12.48 1.29 11.08
C ALA A 41 -11.89 1.67 9.71
N ARG A 42 -10.73 2.33 9.68
CA ARG A 42 -10.01 2.65 8.44
C ARG A 42 -9.65 1.40 7.65
N ARG A 43 -9.14 0.35 8.31
CA ARG A 43 -8.87 -0.94 7.64
C ARG A 43 -10.12 -1.63 7.12
N ARG A 44 -11.27 -1.47 7.77
CA ARG A 44 -12.57 -1.99 7.28
C ARG A 44 -13.09 -1.17 6.10
N LEU A 45 -12.96 0.16 6.14
CA LEU A 45 -13.34 1.07 5.06
C LEU A 45 -12.46 0.87 3.82
N CYS A 46 -11.16 0.69 4.02
CA CYS A 46 -10.21 0.30 2.98
C CYS A 46 -10.23 -1.23 2.72
N GLY A 47 -11.16 -1.96 3.31
CA GLY A 47 -11.08 -3.41 3.45
C GLY A 47 -11.01 -4.11 2.10
N THR A 48 -10.04 -5.02 1.94
CA THR A 48 -10.05 -6.23 1.08
C THR A 48 -10.55 -6.10 -0.36
N ALA A 49 -10.84 -4.90 -0.84
CA ALA A 49 -10.83 -4.56 -2.22
C ALA A 49 -9.35 -4.55 -2.57
N ALA A 50 -8.85 -5.68 -3.09
CA ALA A 50 -7.83 -5.57 -4.12
C ALA A 50 -8.30 -4.44 -5.03
N PRO A 51 -7.42 -3.51 -5.46
CA PRO A 51 -7.82 -2.61 -6.53
C PRO A 51 -8.43 -3.52 -7.58
N VAL A 52 -9.73 -3.36 -7.82
CA VAL A 52 -10.33 -3.95 -9.01
C VAL A 52 -9.51 -3.23 -10.04
N ALA A 53 -8.48 -3.90 -10.56
CA ALA A 53 -7.78 -3.47 -11.73
C ALA A 53 -8.95 -3.20 -12.65
N LEU A 54 -9.18 -1.91 -12.92
CA LEU A 54 -10.19 -1.52 -13.88
C LEU A 54 -9.82 -2.43 -15.04
N ALA A 55 -10.69 -3.36 -15.38
CA ALA A 55 -10.55 -4.09 -16.62
C ALA A 55 -10.81 -3.01 -17.67
N GLU A 56 -9.82 -2.13 -17.85
CA GLU A 56 -9.54 -1.52 -19.12
C GLU A 56 -9.65 -2.69 -20.06
N ASN A 57 -10.65 -2.62 -20.94
CA ASN A 57 -10.80 -3.59 -22.01
C ASN A 57 -9.46 -3.57 -22.73
N LEU A 58 -8.58 -4.50 -22.36
CA LEU A 58 -7.36 -4.80 -23.07
C LEU A 58 -7.88 -5.40 -24.35
N ASP A 59 -8.19 -4.54 -25.32
CA ASP A 59 -8.45 -4.96 -26.67
C ASP A 59 -7.32 -5.93 -27.02
N PRO A 60 -7.63 -7.14 -27.52
CA PRO A 60 -6.61 -8.08 -27.91
C PRO A 60 -5.64 -7.33 -28.81
N ILE A 61 -4.37 -7.22 -28.39
CA ILE A 61 -3.34 -6.71 -29.27
C ILE A 61 -3.30 -7.71 -30.42
N GLU A 62 -3.87 -7.37 -31.56
CA GLU A 62 -3.68 -8.09 -32.80
C GLU A 62 -2.20 -7.96 -33.18
N GLN A 63 -1.38 -8.81 -32.56
CA GLN A 63 0.03 -8.91 -32.88
C GLN A 63 0.11 -9.49 -34.29
N ARG A 64 0.32 -8.62 -35.29
CA ARG A 64 0.78 -9.08 -36.60
C ARG A 64 2.02 -9.96 -36.37
N PRO A 65 2.10 -11.15 -36.98
CA PRO A 65 3.29 -11.97 -36.88
C PRO A 65 4.49 -11.11 -37.29
N ALA A 66 5.52 -11.07 -36.44
CA ALA A 66 6.71 -10.27 -36.68
C ALA A 66 7.31 -10.68 -38.03
N GLU A 67 7.23 -9.79 -39.03
CA GLU A 67 7.95 -9.97 -40.27
C GLU A 67 9.44 -9.78 -39.98
N PHE A 68 10.14 -10.89 -39.73
CA PHE A 68 11.57 -10.89 -39.42
C PHE A 68 12.43 -10.22 -40.51
N SER A 69 11.91 -10.11 -41.74
CA SER A 69 12.52 -9.36 -42.84
C SER A 69 12.63 -7.85 -42.60
N GLN A 70 11.82 -7.29 -41.69
CA GLN A 70 11.86 -5.87 -41.32
C GLN A 70 12.93 -5.58 -40.27
N TRP A 71 13.51 -6.61 -39.67
CA TRP A 71 14.57 -6.48 -38.68
C TRP A 71 15.92 -6.33 -39.38
N ASP A 72 16.23 -5.10 -39.81
CA ASP A 72 17.49 -4.77 -40.48
C ASP A 72 18.64 -4.65 -39.45
N ALA A 73 19.11 -5.78 -38.94
CA ALA A 73 20.20 -5.85 -37.96
C ALA A 73 21.59 -5.86 -38.60
N ARG A 74 21.83 -5.05 -39.65
CA ARG A 74 23.12 -4.99 -40.38
C ARG A 74 24.32 -4.73 -39.48
N TRP A 75 24.11 -3.98 -38.40
CA TRP A 75 25.13 -3.66 -37.41
C TRP A 75 25.58 -4.86 -36.56
N MET A 76 24.87 -6.00 -36.58
CA MET A 76 25.30 -7.25 -35.94
C MET A 76 26.16 -8.15 -36.85
N MET A 77 26.18 -7.89 -38.17
CA MET A 77 27.09 -8.56 -39.09
C MET A 77 28.42 -7.80 -39.04
N ARG A 78 29.35 -8.27 -38.21
CA ARG A 78 30.76 -7.83 -38.28
C ARG A 78 31.40 -8.50 -39.49
N ASP A 79 31.98 -7.71 -40.38
CA ASP A 79 32.87 -8.17 -41.46
C ASP A 79 34.05 -9.01 -40.91
#